data_AF-A0A015M0U7-F1
#
_entry.id   AF-A0A015M0U7-F1
#
_cell.length_a   1.000
_cell.length_b   1.000
_cell.length_c   1.000
_cell.angle_alpha   90.00
_cell.angle_beta   90.00
_cell.angle_gamma   90.00
#
_symmetry.space_group_name_H-M   'P 1'
#
loop_
_entity.id
_entity.type
_entity.pdbx_description
1 polymer ?
#
loop_
_entity_poly.entity_id
_entity_poly.type
_entity_poly.pdbx_seq_one_letter_code
_entity_poly.pdbx_strand_id
1 'polypeptide(L)'
;MIGIKDLTYRTHYIPVLDADTRTNLTPKKVTPILRPCPGQCGHSVPFSGDLRPKCIIVSLTSQLILFNVHAKKFIPNKNFLKLEKTFIFPVTPLHMLRTLAFSFTKHRLIIPNVLPSTVPILSTLDSYLNANSEIFNNSINLNLNISSPLFINNIFVGNRDLIIQLLEIAKQFLLRKNFTFYTDGSLTSLDVNSSTQTQMGFAWIEITDATPNLGPPPPSYKGALSFNPSSTKAEVYALLTAIIAVPDDSELDVFTDSLNVIHTFHVVMNKLTSTRRILKCNNHLAWRLIDILITKKSLIVRLHKVKAHSNDYWNE
;
A
#
# COMPACT_ATOMS: atom_id res chain seq x y z
N MET A 1 10.49 6.21 -2.43
CA MET A 1 9.15 5.75 -2.82
C MET A 1 8.52 4.96 -1.69
N ILE A 2 7.26 5.22 -1.35
CA ILE A 2 6.51 4.61 -0.24
C ILE A 2 5.12 4.21 -0.73
N GLY A 3 4.69 2.94 -0.56
CA GLY A 3 3.35 2.45 -0.96
C GLY A 3 2.56 1.76 0.14
N ILE A 4 1.22 1.69 -0.03
CA ILE A 4 0.27 0.98 0.86
C ILE A 4 0.13 -0.46 0.34
N LYS A 5 -0.04 -1.42 1.25
CA LYS A 5 -0.22 -2.84 0.93
C LYS A 5 -1.67 -3.15 0.54
N ASP A 6 -1.91 -3.69 -0.66
CA ASP A 6 -3.21 -4.29 -1.00
C ASP A 6 -3.27 -5.71 -0.41
N LEU A 7 -4.36 -6.04 0.29
CA LEU A 7 -4.61 -7.39 0.80
C LEU A 7 -5.29 -8.25 -0.28
N THR A 8 -4.62 -9.31 -0.70
CA THR A 8 -5.26 -10.38 -1.50
C THR A 8 -5.62 -11.56 -0.62
N TYR A 9 -6.90 -11.92 -0.64
CA TYR A 9 -7.41 -13.16 -0.04
C TYR A 9 -7.33 -14.28 -1.08
N ARG A 10 -6.67 -15.38 -0.74
CA ARG A 10 -6.55 -16.56 -1.61
C ARG A 10 -7.16 -17.76 -0.91
N THR A 11 -8.07 -18.46 -1.58
CA THR A 11 -8.55 -19.75 -1.08
C THR A 11 -7.39 -20.74 -1.09
N HIS A 12 -7.16 -21.42 0.04
CA HIS A 12 -6.12 -22.43 0.13
C HIS A 12 -6.59 -23.74 -0.53
N TYR A 13 -5.80 -24.26 -1.48
CA TYR A 13 -6.01 -25.56 -2.09
C TYR A 13 -4.85 -26.49 -1.75
N ILE A 14 -5.16 -27.76 -1.50
CA ILE A 14 -4.19 -28.82 -1.20
C ILE A 14 -4.18 -29.86 -2.33
N PRO A 15 -3.03 -30.51 -2.61
CA PRO A 15 -2.95 -31.59 -3.58
C PRO A 15 -3.81 -32.78 -3.14
N VAL A 16 -4.48 -33.42 -4.10
CA VAL A 16 -5.12 -34.71 -3.91
C VAL A 16 -4.08 -35.77 -4.23
N LEU A 17 -3.60 -36.48 -3.22
CA LEU A 17 -2.50 -37.45 -3.36
C LEU A 17 -2.91 -38.69 -4.17
N ASP A 18 -4.20 -39.04 -4.18
CA ASP A 18 -4.74 -40.25 -4.83
C ASP A 18 -5.69 -39.92 -5.99
N ALA A 19 -5.53 -38.76 -6.61
CA ALA A 19 -6.47 -38.29 -7.62
C ALA A 19 -6.40 -39.06 -8.95
N ASP A 20 -5.28 -39.74 -9.20
CA ASP A 20 -5.00 -40.46 -10.42
C ASP A 20 -4.92 -41.96 -10.10
N THR A 21 -5.99 -42.70 -10.39
CA THR A 21 -6.11 -44.14 -10.09
C THR A 21 -5.30 -45.02 -11.04
N ARG A 22 -4.57 -44.43 -11.98
CA ARG A 22 -3.74 -45.14 -12.97
C ARG A 22 -2.41 -45.56 -12.34
N THR A 23 -2.18 -46.87 -12.25
CA THR A 23 -0.89 -47.44 -11.82
C THR A 23 0.18 -47.28 -12.91
N ASN A 24 1.44 -47.00 -12.53
CA ASN A 24 2.62 -46.84 -13.42
C ASN A 24 2.74 -45.53 -14.22
N LEU A 25 2.46 -44.38 -13.60
CA LEU A 25 2.77 -43.08 -14.20
C LEU A 25 4.09 -42.52 -13.67
N THR A 26 4.93 -42.02 -14.57
CA THR A 26 6.08 -41.20 -14.16
C THR A 26 5.57 -39.87 -13.57
N PRO A 27 6.33 -39.22 -12.66
CA PRO A 27 5.89 -37.97 -12.03
C PRO A 27 5.46 -36.86 -13.00
N LYS A 28 5.94 -36.90 -14.25
CA LYS A 28 5.57 -35.97 -15.33
C LYS A 28 4.21 -36.26 -16.00
N LYS A 29 3.64 -37.44 -15.80
CA LYS A 29 2.38 -37.88 -16.43
C LYS A 29 1.17 -37.90 -15.47
N VAL A 30 1.38 -37.60 -14.20
CA VAL A 30 0.31 -37.47 -13.19
C VAL A 30 -0.34 -36.10 -13.33
N THR A 31 -1.67 -36.06 -13.44
CA THR A 31 -2.38 -34.78 -13.48
C THR A 31 -2.44 -34.20 -12.06
N PRO A 32 -1.85 -33.03 -11.79
CA PRO A 32 -1.91 -32.44 -10.45
C PRO A 32 -3.33 -31.92 -10.19
N ILE A 33 -4.10 -32.65 -9.39
CA ILE A 33 -5.44 -32.24 -8.97
C ILE A 33 -5.34 -31.53 -7.61
N LEU A 34 -5.94 -30.35 -7.55
CA LEU A 34 -6.04 -29.56 -6.33
C LEU A 34 -7.48 -29.61 -5.80
N ARG A 35 -7.65 -29.78 -4.49
CA ARG A 35 -8.95 -29.65 -3.81
C ARG A 35 -8.93 -28.50 -2.79
N PRO A 36 -10.07 -27.85 -2.51
CA PRO A 36 -10.15 -26.86 -1.45
C PRO A 36 -9.71 -27.46 -0.11
N CYS A 37 -8.96 -26.70 0.67
CA CYS A 37 -8.51 -27.13 1.99
C CYS A 37 -9.70 -27.29 2.94
N PRO A 38 -9.77 -28.37 3.75
CA PRO A 38 -10.90 -28.62 4.65
C PRO A 38 -10.95 -27.71 5.89
N GLY A 39 -9.94 -26.86 6.12
CA GLY A 39 -9.90 -25.91 7.26
C GLY A 39 -8.97 -26.31 8.41
N GLN A 40 -8.37 -27.51 8.37
CA GLN A 40 -7.46 -28.02 9.42
C GLN A 40 -6.00 -27.52 9.28
N CYS A 41 -5.81 -26.50 8.44
CA CYS A 41 -4.51 -25.92 8.04
C CYS A 41 -3.95 -24.87 9.03
N GLY A 42 -4.73 -24.47 10.05
CA GLY A 42 -4.38 -23.38 10.96
C GLY A 42 -4.59 -21.96 10.40
N HIS A 43 -5.04 -21.79 9.15
CA HIS A 43 -5.37 -20.49 8.58
C HIS A 43 -6.81 -20.07 8.89
N SER A 44 -7.02 -18.80 9.22
CA SER A 44 -8.32 -18.25 9.62
C SER A 44 -9.22 -17.91 8.43
N VAL A 45 -10.53 -17.87 8.68
CA VAL A 45 -11.54 -17.37 7.74
C VAL A 45 -11.94 -15.95 8.20
N PRO A 46 -11.64 -14.89 7.45
CA PRO A 46 -11.93 -13.51 7.86
C PRO A 46 -13.41 -13.11 7.70
N PHE A 47 -14.25 -13.97 7.11
CA PHE A 47 -15.67 -13.67 6.87
C PHE A 47 -16.54 -14.35 7.91
N SER A 48 -17.20 -13.55 8.76
CA SER A 48 -18.07 -14.03 9.86
C SER A 48 -19.50 -14.43 9.43
N GLY A 49 -19.82 -14.39 8.14
CA GLY A 49 -21.17 -14.70 7.63
C GLY A 49 -21.24 -15.70 6.49
N ASP A 50 -20.12 -16.06 5.86
CA ASP A 50 -20.07 -17.04 4.77
C ASP A 50 -18.98 -18.09 5.06
N LEU A 51 -19.40 -19.32 5.34
CA LEU A 51 -18.52 -20.46 5.65
C LEU A 51 -17.86 -21.08 4.40
N ARG A 52 -18.15 -20.55 3.19
CA ARG A 52 -17.80 -21.20 1.92
C ARG A 52 -16.35 -21.06 1.45
N PRO A 53 -15.50 -20.21 2.05
CA PRO A 53 -14.07 -20.48 2.06
C PRO A 53 -13.64 -21.01 3.45
N LYS A 54 -13.34 -22.31 3.53
CA LYS A 54 -12.94 -22.98 4.80
C LYS A 54 -11.52 -22.67 5.27
N CYS A 55 -10.64 -22.18 4.39
CA CYS A 55 -9.24 -21.82 4.70
C CYS A 55 -8.80 -20.75 3.70
N ILE A 56 -8.41 -19.57 4.20
CA ILE A 56 -7.95 -18.42 3.39
C ILE A 56 -6.52 -18.07 3.76
N ILE A 57 -5.67 -17.86 2.76
CA ILE A 57 -4.35 -17.28 2.91
C ILE A 57 -4.45 -15.80 2.59
N VAL A 58 -3.97 -14.97 3.52
CA VAL A 58 -3.88 -13.53 3.33
C VAL A 58 -2.46 -13.19 2.89
N SER A 59 -2.32 -12.59 1.71
CA SER A 59 -1.01 -12.16 1.21
C SER A 59 -1.07 -10.71 0.75
N LEU A 60 -0.01 -9.98 1.04
CA LEU A 60 0.16 -8.61 0.57
C LEU A 60 0.60 -8.65 -0.89
N THR A 61 -0.14 -7.98 -1.76
CA THR A 61 0.15 -7.93 -3.20
C THR A 61 0.23 -6.48 -3.65
N SER A 62 1.18 -6.16 -4.52
CA SER A 62 1.32 -4.82 -5.10
C SER A 62 0.45 -4.58 -6.34
N GLN A 63 -0.17 -5.64 -6.90
CA GLN A 63 -1.01 -5.59 -8.10
C GLN A 63 -2.10 -6.67 -8.09
N LEU A 64 -3.24 -6.37 -8.70
CA LEU A 64 -4.35 -7.30 -8.90
C LEU A 64 -4.10 -8.16 -10.14
N ILE A 65 -4.04 -9.48 -9.96
CA ILE A 65 -3.85 -10.44 -11.06
C ILE A 65 -5.21 -11.02 -11.43
N LEU A 66 -5.66 -10.76 -12.66
CA LEU A 66 -6.94 -11.23 -13.20
C LEU A 66 -6.68 -12.45 -14.11
N PHE A 67 -7.29 -13.59 -13.78
CA PHE A 67 -7.28 -14.77 -14.62
C PHE A 67 -8.64 -14.95 -15.28
N ASN A 68 -8.68 -15.00 -16.60
CA ASN A 68 -9.86 -15.42 -17.33
C ASN A 68 -9.91 -16.95 -17.33
N VAL A 69 -10.89 -17.50 -16.62
CA VAL A 69 -11.12 -18.95 -16.60
C VAL A 69 -12.12 -19.29 -17.69
N HIS A 70 -11.69 -20.13 -18.62
CA HIS A 70 -12.52 -20.60 -19.73
C HIS A 70 -13.00 -22.03 -19.51
N ALA A 71 -14.21 -22.35 -19.97
CA ALA A 71 -14.72 -23.72 -19.95
C ALA A 71 -13.87 -24.63 -20.85
N LYS A 72 -13.86 -25.93 -20.57
CA LYS A 72 -13.07 -26.94 -21.33
C LYS A 72 -13.38 -26.96 -22.84
N LYS A 73 -14.56 -26.45 -23.24
CA LYS A 73 -15.03 -26.36 -24.63
C LYS A 73 -14.74 -25.01 -25.29
N PHE A 74 -14.06 -24.09 -24.62
CA PHE A 74 -13.77 -22.77 -25.14
C PHE A 74 -12.72 -22.85 -26.24
N ILE A 75 -13.14 -22.49 -27.46
CA ILE A 75 -12.26 -22.31 -28.61
C ILE A 75 -12.09 -20.80 -28.79
N PRO A 76 -10.87 -20.24 -28.65
CA PRO A 76 -10.66 -18.80 -28.77
C PRO A 76 -11.01 -18.33 -30.18
N ASN A 77 -11.92 -17.36 -30.29
CA ASN A 77 -12.51 -16.92 -31.55
C ASN A 77 -11.67 -15.82 -32.26
N LYS A 78 -10.35 -15.90 -32.19
CA LYS A 78 -9.46 -14.96 -32.88
C LYS A 78 -8.43 -15.72 -33.70
N ASN A 79 -8.42 -15.45 -35.01
CA ASN A 79 -7.22 -15.61 -35.82
C ASN A 79 -6.12 -14.84 -35.10
N PHE A 80 -5.02 -15.51 -34.74
CA PHE A 80 -3.86 -14.86 -34.14
C PHE A 80 -3.55 -13.61 -34.97
N LEU A 81 -3.74 -12.44 -34.36
CA LEU A 81 -3.38 -11.16 -34.97
C LEU A 81 -1.93 -11.29 -35.43
N LYS A 82 -1.70 -10.96 -36.71
CA LYS A 82 -0.38 -10.92 -37.33
C LYS A 82 0.55 -10.16 -36.38
N LEU A 83 1.43 -10.88 -35.70
CA LEU A 83 2.22 -10.33 -34.61
C LEU A 83 3.20 -9.30 -35.18
N GLU A 84 3.04 -8.03 -34.79
CA GLU A 84 4.10 -7.04 -34.95
C GLU A 84 5.33 -7.45 -34.12
N LYS A 85 6.50 -7.24 -34.70
CA LYS A 85 7.78 -7.95 -34.44
C LYS A 85 8.42 -7.75 -33.06
N THR A 86 7.74 -7.26 -32.04
CA THR A 86 8.35 -7.00 -30.72
C THR A 86 7.51 -7.50 -29.57
N PHE A 87 7.02 -8.75 -29.66
CA PHE A 87 6.70 -9.53 -28.48
C PHE A 87 7.79 -10.58 -28.26
N ILE A 88 8.56 -10.43 -27.18
CA ILE A 88 9.43 -11.49 -26.68
C ILE A 88 8.51 -12.51 -25.99
N PHE A 89 8.16 -13.56 -26.70
CA PHE A 89 7.55 -14.72 -26.05
C PHE A 89 8.66 -15.50 -25.34
N PRO A 90 8.55 -15.72 -24.01
CA PRO A 90 9.49 -16.60 -23.34
C PRO A 90 9.25 -18.01 -23.89
N VAL A 91 10.18 -18.48 -24.70
CA VAL A 91 10.16 -19.82 -25.33
C VAL A 91 10.43 -20.92 -24.29
N THR A 92 10.68 -20.54 -23.04
CA THR A 92 11.03 -21.46 -21.97
C THR A 92 9.77 -22.07 -21.33
N PRO A 93 9.74 -23.40 -21.10
CA PRO A 93 8.59 -24.07 -20.51
C PRO A 93 8.21 -23.46 -19.16
N LEU A 94 6.92 -23.50 -18.81
CA LEU A 94 6.37 -22.95 -17.57
C LEU A 94 7.10 -23.43 -16.29
N HIS A 95 7.66 -24.64 -16.32
CA HIS A 95 8.51 -25.17 -15.23
C HIS A 95 9.87 -24.47 -15.13
N MET A 96 10.45 -24.06 -16.25
CA MET A 96 11.72 -23.33 -16.32
C MET A 96 11.57 -21.88 -15.86
N LEU A 97 10.42 -21.26 -16.17
CA LEU A 97 10.00 -19.98 -15.58
C LEU A 97 9.75 -20.12 -14.07
N ARG A 98 9.18 -21.22 -13.60
CA ARG A 98 9.02 -21.50 -12.16
C ARG A 98 10.36 -21.76 -11.48
N THR A 99 11.34 -22.38 -12.12
CA THR A 99 12.69 -22.55 -11.54
C THR A 99 13.51 -21.27 -11.58
N LEU A 100 13.36 -20.41 -12.60
CA LEU A 100 13.95 -19.06 -12.63
C LEU A 100 13.29 -18.15 -11.58
N ALA A 101 11.96 -18.21 -11.46
CA ALA A 101 11.24 -17.53 -10.40
C ALA A 101 11.66 -18.09 -9.04
N PHE A 102 11.71 -19.41 -8.85
CA PHE A 102 12.14 -20.08 -7.62
C PHE A 102 13.61 -19.86 -7.29
N SER A 103 14.52 -19.75 -8.27
CA SER A 103 15.91 -19.37 -8.01
C SER A 103 16.02 -17.90 -7.64
N PHE A 104 15.20 -17.01 -8.24
CA PHE A 104 15.02 -15.64 -7.76
C PHE A 104 14.44 -15.60 -6.34
N THR A 105 13.45 -16.44 -6.02
CA THR A 105 12.86 -16.53 -4.68
C THR A 105 13.83 -17.17 -3.70
N LYS A 106 14.64 -18.16 -4.11
CA LYS A 106 15.63 -18.83 -3.26
C LYS A 106 16.84 -17.93 -3.02
N HIS A 107 17.25 -17.09 -3.98
CA HIS A 107 18.16 -15.97 -3.73
C HIS A 107 17.56 -14.91 -2.80
N ARG A 108 16.22 -14.82 -2.69
CA ARG A 108 15.52 -14.00 -1.69
C ARG A 108 15.13 -14.75 -0.40
N LEU A 109 15.31 -16.08 -0.32
CA LEU A 109 14.81 -16.95 0.76
C LEU A 109 15.87 -17.89 1.35
N ILE A 110 17.14 -17.74 1.00
CA ILE A 110 18.24 -18.13 1.89
C ILE A 110 18.38 -16.96 2.88
N ILE A 111 18.04 -16.94 4.18
CA ILE A 111 17.46 -17.83 5.22
C ILE A 111 16.82 -16.87 6.26
N PRO A 112 15.76 -17.25 7.01
CA PRO A 112 15.88 -17.12 8.47
C PRO A 112 15.57 -18.46 9.15
N ASN A 113 16.40 -18.82 10.14
CA ASN A 113 16.26 -19.91 11.13
C ASN A 113 17.40 -20.94 11.25
N VAL A 114 18.61 -20.59 10.83
CA VAL A 114 19.80 -20.85 11.67
C VAL A 114 20.67 -19.60 11.52
N LEU A 115 20.83 -18.81 12.57
CA LEU A 115 21.85 -17.76 12.60
C LEU A 115 23.22 -18.47 12.59
N PRO A 116 24.09 -18.27 11.57
CA PRO A 116 25.51 -18.19 11.89
C PRO A 116 25.69 -16.92 12.73
N SER A 117 26.47 -17.02 13.80
CA SER A 117 26.91 -15.88 14.58
C SER A 117 27.80 -14.96 13.72
N THR A 118 27.21 -14.10 12.91
CA THR A 118 27.94 -13.10 12.13
C THR A 118 27.15 -11.80 12.07
N VAL A 119 27.49 -10.92 13.02
CA VAL A 119 27.49 -9.45 13.01
C VAL A 119 26.23 -8.75 12.44
N PRO A 120 25.43 -8.08 13.30
CA PRO A 120 24.30 -7.28 12.84
C PRO A 120 24.79 -5.97 12.23
N ILE A 121 24.74 -5.83 10.90
CA ILE A 121 24.71 -4.49 10.32
C ILE A 121 23.27 -4.00 10.47
N LEU A 122 23.03 -3.30 11.58
CA LEU A 122 21.75 -2.70 11.91
C LEU A 122 21.34 -1.76 10.77
N SER A 123 20.15 -1.94 10.20
CA SER A 123 19.70 -1.06 9.14
C SER A 123 19.48 0.36 9.69
N THR A 124 19.69 1.41 8.89
CA THR A 124 19.57 2.82 9.36
C THR A 124 18.26 3.08 10.09
N LEU A 125 17.16 2.49 9.63
CA LEU A 125 15.85 2.58 10.29
C LEU A 125 15.82 1.79 11.61
N ASP A 126 16.34 0.57 11.65
CA ASP A 126 16.36 -0.21 12.90
C ASP A 126 17.25 0.45 13.97
N SER A 127 18.36 1.06 13.55
CA SER A 127 19.23 1.86 14.42
C SER A 127 18.50 3.07 14.97
N TYR A 128 17.81 3.79 14.09
CA TYR A 128 17.00 4.94 14.46
C TYR A 128 15.88 4.56 15.44
N LEU A 129 15.15 3.46 15.19
CA LEU A 129 14.08 2.97 16.06
C LEU A 129 14.61 2.55 17.43
N ASN A 130 15.74 1.85 17.47
CA ASN A 130 16.37 1.45 18.73
C ASN A 130 16.83 2.66 19.55
N ALA A 131 17.45 3.65 18.91
CA ALA A 131 17.90 4.88 19.55
C ALA A 131 16.75 5.73 20.11
N ASN A 132 15.56 5.63 19.54
CA ASN A 132 14.36 6.37 19.96
C ASN A 132 13.31 5.45 20.63
N SER A 133 13.73 4.27 21.10
CA SER A 133 12.83 3.22 21.59
C SER A 133 11.96 3.66 22.77
N GLU A 134 12.47 4.50 23.68
CA GLU A 134 11.69 5.04 24.79
C GLU A 134 10.47 5.85 24.32
N ILE A 135 10.64 6.65 23.26
CA ILE A 135 9.56 7.44 22.68
C ILE A 135 8.53 6.52 22.02
N PHE A 136 8.99 5.54 21.24
CA PHE A 136 8.09 4.68 20.47
C PHE A 136 7.39 3.58 21.30
N ASN A 137 7.99 3.15 22.40
CA ASN A 137 7.36 2.17 23.30
C ASN A 137 6.27 2.82 24.17
N ASN A 138 6.47 4.08 24.56
CA ASN A 138 5.58 4.79 25.48
C ASN A 138 4.68 5.82 24.78
N SER A 139 4.70 5.89 23.45
CA SER A 139 3.93 6.90 22.72
C SER A 139 2.43 6.68 22.89
N ILE A 140 1.73 7.75 23.25
CA ILE A 140 0.27 7.82 23.25
C ILE A 140 -0.25 7.92 21.81
N ASN A 141 0.53 8.50 20.89
CA ASN A 141 0.16 8.61 19.48
C ASN A 141 0.20 7.22 18.80
N LEU A 142 -0.95 6.78 18.31
CA LEU A 142 -1.14 5.48 17.65
C LEU A 142 -0.17 5.20 16.49
N ASN A 143 0.29 6.23 15.78
CA ASN A 143 1.20 6.07 14.64
C ASN A 143 2.68 6.03 15.04
N LEU A 144 3.02 6.47 16.25
CA LEU A 144 4.37 6.41 16.79
C LEU A 144 4.57 5.24 17.76
N ASN A 145 3.49 4.62 18.24
CA ASN A 145 3.57 3.47 19.12
C ASN A 145 3.98 2.20 18.36
N ILE A 146 5.12 1.59 18.67
CA ILE A 146 5.64 0.40 17.96
C ILE A 146 4.73 -0.83 18.11
N SER A 147 3.98 -0.92 19.20
CA SER A 147 3.03 -2.01 19.46
C SER A 147 1.71 -1.82 18.71
N SER A 148 1.47 -0.63 18.16
CA SER A 148 0.28 -0.34 17.37
C SER A 148 0.37 -0.98 15.98
N PRO A 149 -0.71 -1.62 15.49
CA PRO A 149 -0.76 -2.07 14.10
C PRO A 149 -0.72 -0.89 13.09
N LEU A 150 -0.98 0.33 13.56
CA LEU A 150 -0.96 1.57 12.77
C LEU A 150 0.38 2.32 12.90
N PHE A 151 1.41 1.72 13.49
CA PHE A 151 2.76 2.28 13.49
C PHE A 151 3.20 2.61 12.06
N ILE A 152 3.84 3.76 11.84
CA ILE A 152 4.20 4.26 10.50
C ILE A 152 4.97 3.21 9.68
N ASN A 153 5.91 2.51 10.31
CA ASN A 153 6.70 1.47 9.65
C ASN A 153 5.86 0.25 9.22
N ASN A 154 4.72 0.00 9.87
CA ASN A 154 3.81 -1.10 9.51
C ASN A 154 2.92 -0.75 8.31
N ILE A 155 2.57 0.54 8.17
CA ILE A 155 1.72 1.08 7.08
C ILE A 155 2.47 1.11 5.76
N PHE A 156 3.72 1.60 5.79
CA PHE A 156 4.46 1.94 4.58
C PHE A 156 5.61 0.98 4.29
N VAL A 157 5.79 0.65 3.00
CA VAL A 157 6.98 -0.06 2.51
C VAL A 157 7.68 0.85 1.53
N GLY A 158 8.96 1.14 1.76
CA GLY A 158 9.63 2.12 0.92
C GLY A 158 11.04 2.53 1.35
N ASN A 159 11.47 3.66 0.79
CA ASN A 159 12.71 4.32 1.18
C ASN A 159 12.68 4.62 2.68
N ARG A 160 13.69 4.12 3.40
CA ARG A 160 13.80 4.23 4.86
C ARG A 160 13.98 5.67 5.33
N ASP A 161 14.70 6.50 4.58
CA ASP A 161 14.96 7.90 4.95
C ASP A 161 13.67 8.72 4.94
N LEU A 162 12.77 8.45 3.98
CA LEU A 162 11.44 9.09 3.95
C LEU A 162 10.56 8.65 5.13
N ILE A 163 10.66 7.38 5.54
CA ILE A 163 9.95 6.88 6.73
C ILE A 163 10.51 7.55 8.00
N ILE A 164 11.82 7.67 8.11
CA ILE A 164 12.49 8.38 9.22
C ILE A 164 12.07 9.85 9.24
N GLN A 165 12.04 10.52 8.07
CA GLN A 165 11.60 11.91 7.97
C GLN A 165 10.16 12.08 8.48
N LEU A 166 9.25 11.19 8.10
CA LEU A 166 7.87 11.23 8.57
C LEU A 166 7.76 10.96 10.08
N LEU A 167 8.57 10.03 10.61
CA LEU A 167 8.66 9.77 12.06
C LEU A 167 9.18 11.00 12.82
N GLU A 168 10.20 11.68 12.30
CA GLU A 168 10.73 12.91 12.90
C GLU A 168 9.71 14.03 12.92
N ILE A 169 8.98 14.25 11.81
CA ILE A 169 7.93 15.27 11.78
C ILE A 169 6.80 14.91 12.77
N ALA A 170 6.38 13.65 12.81
CA ALA A 170 5.37 13.20 13.76
C ALA A 170 5.80 13.36 15.23
N LYS A 171 7.10 13.18 15.53
CA LYS A 171 7.67 13.48 16.85
C LYS A 171 7.59 14.97 17.18
N GLN A 172 7.92 15.84 16.21
CA GLN A 172 7.83 17.30 16.39
C GLN A 172 6.40 17.77 16.69
N PHE A 173 5.40 17.08 16.15
CA PHE A 173 3.99 17.41 16.32
C PHE A 173 3.36 16.91 17.63
N LEU A 174 4.05 16.08 18.41
CA LEU A 174 3.44 15.32 19.51
C LEU A 174 2.71 16.17 20.57
N LEU A 175 3.18 17.40 20.81
CA LEU A 175 2.62 18.32 21.80
C LEU A 175 1.56 19.28 21.23
N ARG A 176 1.36 19.26 19.92
CA ARG A 176 0.43 20.15 19.21
C ARG A 176 -0.89 19.46 18.96
N LYS A 177 -1.96 20.24 18.83
CA LYS A 177 -3.33 19.73 18.64
C LYS A 177 -4.06 20.36 17.46
N ASN A 178 -3.65 21.55 17.02
CA ASN A 178 -4.27 22.24 15.90
C ASN A 178 -3.26 22.34 14.78
N PHE A 179 -3.70 21.99 13.58
CA PHE A 179 -2.87 21.95 12.39
C PHE A 179 -3.58 22.55 11.18
N THR A 180 -2.83 23.32 10.40
CA THR A 180 -3.25 23.86 9.12
C THR A 180 -2.30 23.34 8.05
N PHE A 181 -2.81 22.57 7.11
CA PHE A 181 -2.02 21.96 6.04
C PHE A 181 -2.43 22.49 4.68
N TYR A 182 -1.45 22.69 3.80
CA TYR A 182 -1.67 22.68 2.35
C TYR A 182 -1.17 21.36 1.78
N THR A 183 -1.96 20.72 0.93
CA THR A 183 -1.64 19.44 0.30
C THR A 183 -1.70 19.55 -1.21
N ASP A 184 -0.74 18.92 -1.89
CA ASP A 184 -0.68 18.88 -3.35
C ASP A 184 -0.20 17.51 -3.87
N GLY A 185 -0.70 17.14 -5.06
CA GLY A 185 -0.42 15.89 -5.73
C GLY A 185 -0.10 16.06 -7.21
N SER A 186 1.16 15.84 -7.57
CA SER A 186 1.62 15.93 -8.96
C SER A 186 1.72 14.56 -9.65
N LEU A 187 1.51 14.56 -10.97
CA LEU A 187 1.77 13.41 -11.83
C LEU A 187 2.65 13.84 -12.99
N THR A 188 3.87 13.30 -13.06
CA THR A 188 4.76 13.52 -14.19
C THR A 188 4.50 12.44 -15.24
N SER A 189 3.98 12.83 -16.40
CA SER A 189 3.83 11.94 -17.56
C SER A 189 5.17 11.70 -18.24
N LEU A 190 5.36 10.50 -18.81
CA LEU A 190 6.50 10.14 -19.65
C LEU A 190 6.70 11.16 -20.78
N ASP A 191 7.93 11.61 -20.95
CA ASP A 191 8.41 12.06 -22.25
C ASP A 191 8.95 10.82 -22.97
N VAL A 192 8.51 10.56 -24.21
CA VAL A 192 8.77 9.31 -24.96
C VAL A 192 10.28 9.03 -25.15
N ASN A 193 11.12 10.05 -24.93
CA ASN A 193 12.57 10.01 -25.08
C ASN A 193 13.32 9.85 -23.74
N SER A 194 12.62 9.82 -22.61
CA SER A 194 13.22 9.71 -21.28
C SER A 194 12.98 8.30 -20.69
N SER A 195 14.04 7.67 -20.20
CA SER A 195 14.00 6.35 -19.56
C SER A 195 13.38 6.35 -18.15
N THR A 196 12.81 7.47 -17.71
CA THR A 196 12.24 7.65 -16.38
C THR A 196 10.80 7.15 -16.35
N GLN A 197 10.52 6.17 -15.49
CA GLN A 197 9.17 5.64 -15.27
C GLN A 197 8.20 6.75 -14.83
N THR A 198 6.93 6.68 -15.29
CA THR A 198 5.86 7.57 -14.81
C THR A 198 5.85 7.59 -13.28
N GLN A 199 5.89 8.78 -12.71
CA GLN A 199 6.00 8.98 -11.27
C GLN A 199 4.94 9.98 -10.83
N MET A 200 4.27 9.67 -9.72
CA MET A 200 3.45 10.65 -9.03
C MET A 200 4.16 11.12 -7.77
N GLY A 201 4.10 12.40 -7.49
CA GLY A 201 4.61 13.03 -6.28
C GLY A 201 3.44 13.47 -5.40
N PHE A 202 3.62 13.42 -4.09
CA PHE A 202 2.65 13.98 -3.14
C PHE A 202 3.42 14.76 -2.10
N ALA A 203 2.86 15.88 -1.67
CA ALA A 203 3.49 16.74 -0.69
C ALA A 203 2.46 17.45 0.19
N TRP A 204 2.91 17.87 1.36
CA TRP A 204 2.18 18.81 2.19
C TRP A 204 3.14 19.67 2.99
N ILE A 205 2.61 20.81 3.42
CA ILE A 205 3.29 21.80 4.24
C ILE A 205 2.37 22.19 5.39
N GLU A 206 2.92 22.28 6.60
CA GLU A 206 2.19 22.57 7.83
C GLU A 206 2.48 24.01 8.27
N ILE A 207 1.45 24.86 8.30
CA ILE A 207 1.62 26.31 8.36
C ILE A 207 0.99 26.99 9.59
N THR A 208 0.52 26.24 10.58
CA THR A 208 -0.24 26.83 11.72
C THR A 208 0.50 27.98 12.39
N ASP A 209 1.81 27.82 12.58
CA ASP A 209 2.68 28.81 13.21
C ASP A 209 3.62 29.48 12.20
N ALA A 210 3.34 29.36 10.89
CA ALA A 210 4.22 29.83 9.83
C ALA A 210 3.71 31.12 9.21
N THR A 211 4.62 32.07 9.03
CA THR A 211 4.39 33.32 8.32
C THR A 211 5.24 33.36 7.05
N PRO A 212 4.67 33.68 5.88
CA PRO A 212 5.44 33.79 4.64
C PRO A 212 6.66 34.71 4.79
N ASN A 213 7.82 34.23 4.35
CA ASN A 213 9.10 34.97 4.36
C ASN A 213 9.61 35.43 5.73
N LEU A 214 9.10 34.88 6.84
CA LEU A 214 9.55 35.21 8.19
C LEU A 214 9.70 33.93 9.03
N GLY A 215 10.90 33.72 9.58
CA GLY A 215 11.21 32.57 10.42
C GLY A 215 11.80 31.36 9.67
N PRO A 216 12.02 30.24 10.38
CA PRO A 216 12.46 29.00 9.76
C PRO A 216 11.37 28.44 8.82
N PRO A 217 11.75 27.65 7.80
CA PRO A 217 10.77 27.06 6.91
C PRO A 217 9.82 26.13 7.69
N PRO A 218 8.51 26.15 7.39
CA PRO A 218 7.55 25.27 8.04
C PRO A 218 7.88 23.79 7.81
N PRO A 219 7.46 22.91 8.74
CA PRO A 219 7.54 21.47 8.53
C PRO A 219 6.81 21.06 7.25
N SER A 220 7.51 20.32 6.39
CA SER A 220 6.98 19.83 5.12
C SER A 220 7.43 18.40 4.86
N TYR A 221 6.58 17.66 4.16
CA TYR A 221 6.86 16.30 3.76
C TYR A 221 6.54 16.10 2.30
N LYS A 222 7.41 15.38 1.60
CA LYS A 222 7.22 15.02 0.21
C LYS A 222 7.60 13.56 -0.02
N GLY A 223 6.79 12.90 -0.84
CA GLY A 223 6.99 11.52 -1.23
C GLY A 223 6.69 11.32 -2.70
N ALA A 224 7.05 10.16 -3.21
CA ALA A 224 6.72 9.79 -4.58
C ALA A 224 6.46 8.30 -4.73
N LEU A 225 5.72 7.96 -5.78
CA LEU A 225 5.25 6.63 -6.12
C LEU A 225 5.35 6.42 -7.63
N SER A 226 6.04 5.36 -8.07
CA SER A 226 6.14 4.96 -9.47
C SER A 226 5.24 3.78 -9.83
N PHE A 227 4.68 3.07 -8.84
CA PHE A 227 3.76 1.96 -9.08
C PHE A 227 2.30 2.42 -9.14
N ASN A 228 1.68 2.26 -10.32
CA ASN A 228 0.32 2.73 -10.64
C ASN A 228 0.11 4.20 -10.25
N PRO A 229 0.89 5.12 -10.85
CA PRO A 229 0.81 6.54 -10.54
C PRO A 229 -0.48 7.14 -11.14
N SER A 230 -1.15 7.99 -10.38
CA SER A 230 -2.24 8.83 -10.88
C SER A 230 -2.31 10.10 -10.04
N SER A 231 -2.67 11.23 -10.64
CA SER A 231 -2.80 12.50 -9.92
C SER A 231 -3.78 12.36 -8.74
N THR A 232 -4.96 11.76 -8.96
CA THR A 232 -5.91 11.51 -7.86
C THR A 232 -5.35 10.66 -6.71
N LYS A 233 -4.41 9.75 -6.99
CA LYS A 233 -3.78 8.94 -5.94
C LYS A 233 -2.71 9.74 -5.20
N ALA A 234 -1.95 10.59 -5.88
CA ALA A 234 -1.02 11.51 -5.24
C ALA A 234 -1.73 12.42 -4.23
N GLU A 235 -2.83 13.05 -4.63
CA GLU A 235 -3.65 13.90 -3.75
C GLU A 235 -4.13 13.16 -2.49
N VAL A 236 -4.62 11.93 -2.65
CA VAL A 236 -5.07 11.11 -1.51
C VAL A 236 -3.91 10.73 -0.59
N TYR A 237 -2.71 10.51 -1.14
CA TYR A 237 -1.52 10.21 -0.33
C TYR A 237 -0.98 11.44 0.39
N ALA A 238 -1.10 12.64 -0.19
CA ALA A 238 -0.80 13.90 0.50
C ALA A 238 -1.67 14.01 1.77
N LEU A 239 -2.99 13.86 1.63
CA LEU A 239 -3.93 13.87 2.76
C LEU A 239 -3.64 12.75 3.77
N LEU A 240 -3.43 11.51 3.31
CA LEU A 240 -3.16 10.38 4.19
C LEU A 240 -1.89 10.60 5.04
N THR A 241 -0.81 11.09 4.42
CA THR A 241 0.45 11.28 5.13
C THR A 241 0.40 12.46 6.11
N ALA A 242 -0.39 13.50 5.83
CA ALA A 242 -0.68 14.57 6.79
C ALA A 242 -1.43 14.03 8.02
N ILE A 243 -2.47 13.20 7.81
CA ILE A 243 -3.25 12.56 8.89
C ILE A 243 -2.39 11.61 9.74
N ILE A 244 -1.43 10.92 9.13
CA ILE A 244 -0.51 10.03 9.85
C ILE A 244 0.47 10.83 10.73
N ALA A 245 0.88 12.03 10.28
CA ALA A 245 1.88 12.83 10.99
C ALA A 245 1.35 13.46 12.28
N VAL A 246 0.06 13.80 12.34
CA VAL A 246 -0.54 14.45 13.52
C VAL A 246 -0.74 13.49 14.69
N PRO A 247 -0.71 13.99 15.94
CA PRO A 247 -1.07 13.20 17.11
C PRO A 247 -2.57 12.95 17.23
N ASP A 248 -2.90 12.05 18.14
CA ASP A 248 -4.28 11.71 18.47
C ASP A 248 -4.98 12.92 19.11
N ASP A 249 -6.31 12.97 19.02
CA ASP A 249 -7.19 14.05 19.45
C ASP A 249 -6.84 15.44 18.86
N SER A 250 -6.42 15.47 17.59
CA SER A 250 -6.05 16.71 16.90
C SER A 250 -7.15 17.21 15.95
N GLU A 251 -7.14 18.52 15.72
CA GLU A 251 -7.93 19.23 14.73
C GLU A 251 -7.06 19.68 13.55
N LEU A 252 -7.56 19.43 12.34
CA LEU A 252 -6.84 19.63 11.08
C LEU A 252 -7.72 20.39 10.11
N ASP A 253 -7.24 21.56 9.68
CA ASP A 253 -7.73 22.28 8.52
C ASP A 253 -6.80 21.99 7.33
N VAL A 254 -7.33 21.33 6.30
CA VAL A 254 -6.54 20.92 5.13
C VAL A 254 -7.04 21.62 3.88
N PHE A 255 -6.15 22.41 3.28
CA PHE A 255 -6.35 23.14 2.05
C PHE A 255 -5.82 22.31 0.87
N THR A 256 -6.70 22.06 -0.10
CA THR A 256 -6.38 21.28 -1.31
C THR A 256 -7.07 21.89 -2.53
N ASP A 257 -6.41 21.82 -3.68
CA ASP A 257 -7.01 22.18 -4.95
C ASP A 257 -7.82 21.02 -5.58
N SER A 258 -7.79 19.82 -4.99
CA SER A 258 -8.45 18.65 -5.52
C SER A 258 -9.90 18.52 -5.04
N LEU A 259 -10.85 19.01 -5.84
CA LEU A 259 -12.29 18.85 -5.55
C LEU A 259 -12.70 17.37 -5.46
N ASN A 260 -12.00 16.48 -6.18
CA ASN A 260 -12.23 15.05 -6.12
C ASN A 260 -11.90 14.46 -4.74
N VAL A 261 -10.81 14.92 -4.09
CA VAL A 261 -10.48 14.53 -2.72
C VAL A 261 -11.57 14.98 -1.76
N ILE A 262 -12.00 16.24 -1.84
CA ILE A 262 -13.04 16.79 -0.96
C ILE A 262 -14.34 15.98 -1.09
N HIS A 263 -14.82 15.77 -2.31
CA HIS A 263 -16.06 15.03 -2.55
C HIS A 263 -15.95 13.57 -2.06
N THR A 264 -14.84 12.89 -2.36
CA THR A 264 -14.65 11.50 -1.95
C THR A 264 -14.52 11.37 -0.43
N PHE A 265 -13.84 12.31 0.23
CA PHE A 265 -13.76 12.38 1.68
C PHE A 265 -15.14 12.43 2.32
N HIS A 266 -16.03 13.33 1.87
CA HIS A 266 -17.40 13.39 2.39
C HIS A 266 -18.20 12.11 2.15
N VAL A 267 -17.98 11.42 1.02
CA VAL A 267 -18.62 10.13 0.76
C VAL A 267 -18.11 9.06 1.72
N VAL A 268 -16.80 8.98 1.95
CA VAL A 268 -16.18 7.94 2.79
C VAL A 268 -16.47 8.18 4.28
N MET A 269 -16.41 9.43 4.75
CA MET A 269 -16.66 9.79 6.15
C MET A 269 -18.14 9.72 6.54
N ASN A 270 -19.05 9.71 5.57
CA ASN A 270 -20.47 9.56 5.85
C ASN A 270 -20.76 8.11 6.28
N LYS A 271 -21.10 7.94 7.57
CA LYS A 271 -21.45 6.64 8.18
C LYS A 271 -22.65 5.94 7.52
N LEU A 272 -23.48 6.67 6.76
CA LEU A 272 -24.61 6.11 6.01
C LEU A 272 -24.19 5.55 4.64
N THR A 273 -22.96 5.81 4.20
CA THR A 273 -22.45 5.29 2.93
C THR A 273 -22.24 3.78 3.03
N SER A 274 -22.88 3.02 2.14
CA SER A 274 -22.71 1.57 2.10
C SER A 274 -21.27 1.16 1.79
N THR A 275 -20.81 0.06 2.39
CA THR A 275 -19.49 -0.53 2.12
C THR A 275 -19.26 -0.77 0.62
N ARG A 276 -20.31 -1.19 -0.11
CA ARG A 276 -20.25 -1.36 -1.58
C ARG A 276 -19.90 -0.06 -2.30
N ARG A 277 -20.44 1.08 -1.85
CA ARG A 277 -20.15 2.39 -2.46
C ARG A 277 -18.72 2.82 -2.15
N ILE A 278 -18.23 2.60 -0.93
CA ILE A 278 -16.83 2.89 -0.53
C ILE A 278 -15.84 2.05 -1.36
N LEU A 279 -16.12 0.76 -1.56
CA LEU A 279 -15.25 -0.13 -2.35
C LEU A 279 -15.18 0.22 -3.85
N LYS A 280 -16.13 1.00 -4.36
CA LYS A 280 -16.11 1.50 -5.74
C LYS A 280 -15.32 2.80 -5.90
N CYS A 281 -14.97 3.48 -4.81
CA CYS A 281 -14.13 4.65 -4.87
C CYS A 281 -12.72 4.25 -5.32
N ASN A 282 -12.13 5.03 -6.24
CA ASN A 282 -10.72 4.87 -6.57
C ASN A 282 -9.87 5.08 -5.31
N ASN A 283 -8.78 4.33 -5.18
CA ASN A 283 -7.92 4.35 -3.99
C ASN A 283 -8.64 3.98 -2.69
N HIS A 284 -9.68 3.14 -2.74
CA HIS A 284 -10.49 2.75 -1.57
C HIS A 284 -9.68 2.23 -0.37
N LEU A 285 -8.49 1.65 -0.58
CA LEU A 285 -7.62 1.21 0.53
C LEU A 285 -7.00 2.39 1.27
N ALA A 286 -6.53 3.41 0.56
CA ALA A 286 -6.03 4.64 1.18
C ALA A 286 -7.17 5.36 1.92
N TRP A 287 -8.34 5.45 1.31
CA TRP A 287 -9.53 6.03 1.94
C TRP A 287 -9.99 5.28 3.19
N ARG A 288 -9.97 3.94 3.14
CA ARG A 288 -10.28 3.11 4.31
C ARG A 288 -9.27 3.31 5.44
N LEU A 289 -7.98 3.47 5.10
CA LEU A 289 -6.96 3.77 6.09
C LEU A 289 -7.17 5.16 6.71
N ILE A 290 -7.51 6.17 5.90
CA ILE A 290 -7.88 7.51 6.36
C ILE A 290 -9.05 7.43 7.36
N ASP A 291 -10.13 6.73 7.01
CA ASP A 291 -11.30 6.53 7.88
C ASP A 291 -10.94 5.87 9.22
N ILE A 292 -10.13 4.80 9.17
CA ILE A 292 -9.64 4.11 10.37
C ILE A 292 -8.79 5.05 11.22
N LEU A 293 -7.87 5.81 10.62
CA LEU A 293 -6.99 6.72 11.36
C LEU A 293 -7.79 7.84 12.01
N ILE A 294 -8.68 8.51 11.28
CA ILE A 294 -9.54 9.57 11.82
C ILE A 294 -10.36 9.05 13.00
N THR A 295 -10.96 7.88 12.85
CA THR A 295 -11.78 7.28 13.92
C THR A 295 -10.96 6.86 15.13
N LYS A 296 -9.80 6.21 14.92
CA LYS A 296 -8.98 5.65 16.01
C LYS A 296 -8.21 6.73 16.77
N LYS A 297 -7.80 7.77 16.08
CA LYS A 297 -7.09 8.93 16.65
C LYS A 297 -8.04 10.04 17.07
N SER A 298 -9.36 9.86 16.99
CA SER A 298 -10.36 10.89 17.33
C SER A 298 -10.12 12.25 16.66
N LEU A 299 -9.77 12.25 15.37
CA LEU A 299 -9.41 13.49 14.66
C LEU A 299 -10.64 14.27 14.21
N ILE A 300 -10.53 15.60 14.24
CA ILE A 300 -11.46 16.51 13.56
C ILE A 300 -10.76 17.00 12.29
N VAL A 301 -11.25 16.58 11.13
CA VAL A 301 -10.65 16.94 9.83
C VAL A 301 -11.63 17.75 9.01
N ARG A 302 -11.21 18.95 8.59
CA ARG A 302 -11.97 19.87 7.74
C ARG A 302 -11.20 20.08 6.45
N LEU A 303 -11.86 19.88 5.30
CA LEU A 303 -11.24 20.09 4.00
C LEU A 303 -11.75 21.38 3.37
N HIS A 304 -10.83 22.20 2.87
CA HIS A 304 -11.09 23.50 2.24
C HIS A 304 -10.60 23.49 0.80
N LYS A 305 -11.44 23.95 -0.13
CA LYS A 305 -11.06 24.07 -1.54
C LYS A 305 -10.26 25.36 -1.75
N VAL A 306 -9.05 25.24 -2.28
CA VAL A 306 -8.25 26.38 -2.79
C VAL A 306 -8.32 26.40 -4.31
N LYS A 307 -8.26 27.58 -4.94
CA LYS A 307 -8.16 27.66 -6.40
C LYS A 307 -6.71 27.37 -6.82
N ALA A 308 -6.53 26.42 -7.73
CA ALA A 308 -5.24 26.23 -8.39
C ALA A 308 -4.82 27.53 -9.11
N HIS A 309 -3.55 27.90 -9.01
CA HIS A 309 -2.96 29.08 -9.66
C HIS A 309 -3.64 30.40 -9.29
N SER A 310 -3.91 30.61 -8.00
CA SER A 310 -4.56 31.83 -7.49
C SER A 310 -3.63 32.77 -6.71
N ASN A 311 -2.30 32.64 -6.88
CA ASN A 311 -1.28 33.36 -6.11
C ASN A 311 -1.36 33.11 -4.59
N ASP A 312 -1.88 31.95 -4.17
CA ASP A 312 -1.76 31.53 -2.78
C ASP A 312 -0.35 30.98 -2.57
N TYR A 313 0.45 31.72 -1.83
CA TYR A 313 1.87 31.45 -1.59
C TYR A 313 2.16 30.03 -1.11
N TRP A 314 1.26 29.40 -0.35
CA TRP A 314 1.49 28.06 0.20
C TRP A 314 0.94 26.94 -0.70
N ASN A 315 0.07 27.27 -1.66
CA ASN A 315 -0.50 26.31 -2.61
C ASN A 315 0.31 26.24 -3.93
N GLU A 316 1.18 27.21 -4.19
CA GLU A 316 2.07 27.26 -5.38
C GLU A 316 3.47 26.73 -5.07
#